data_AF-A0A950B4L5-F1
#
_entry.id   AF-A0A950B4L5-F1
#
_cell.length_a   1.000
_cell.length_b   1.000
_cell.length_c   1.000
_cell.angle_alpha   90.00
_cell.angle_beta   90.00
_cell.angle_gamma   90.00
#
_symmetry.space_group_name_H-M   'P 1'
#
loop_
_entity.id
_entity.type
_entity.pdbx_description
1 polymer ?
#
loop_
_entity_poly.entity_id
_entity_poly.type
_entity_poly.pdbx_seq_one_letter_code
_entity_poly.pdbx_strand_id
1 'polypeptide(L)'
;FVGDPDVMDTWASSSMSPEFVSGWERDADLFDRTFPMDLRPQAHEIIRTWLFYTVVRAELEFRSLPFSDVAISGFVRDPDRKKLSKSAGNAPDDPFALIETHGADAVRYWACGARPGRDLELDRNQFKIGRRLAIKILNASKFVLSRLGPEGEITSPLDNGMLAQLADVVDQATAAFDDYDYAAALDRTEAFFWSFCDDYLELVKGRAYGTQGDEGAASANRALTVALSTFLRLFAPILPYVTDEVWSWWQDGSVHTASWPTGEDVRKAAGARDAEIVLDVAAAVTAEVRRAKTEAKASLRAEVTRVTVRDTSERLAALRAAAADVTEAGHINELVTEESDQFAVDVELA
;
A
#
# COMPACT_ATOMS: atom_id res chain seq x y z
N PHE A 1 -16.83 3.35 -61.22
CA PHE A 1 -16.27 2.47 -60.19
C PHE A 1 -17.42 2.05 -59.29
N VAL A 2 -17.59 0.75 -59.03
CA VAL A 2 -18.55 0.23 -58.05
C VAL A 2 -17.70 -0.34 -56.92
N GLY A 3 -17.98 0.08 -55.67
CA GLY A 3 -17.26 -0.43 -54.51
C GLY A 3 -17.61 -1.89 -54.24
N ASP A 4 -16.67 -2.60 -53.59
CA ASP A 4 -16.88 -3.97 -53.14
C ASP A 4 -17.99 -3.99 -52.06
N PRO A 5 -19.02 -4.86 -52.16
CA PRO A 5 -20.06 -4.96 -51.14
C PRO A 5 -19.61 -5.67 -49.85
N ASP A 6 -18.46 -6.32 -49.84
CA ASP A 6 -17.98 -7.06 -48.67
C ASP A 6 -17.55 -6.13 -47.52
N VAL A 7 -17.64 -6.64 -46.29
CA VAL A 7 -17.19 -5.96 -45.07
C VAL A 7 -16.02 -6.71 -44.45
N MET A 8 -15.15 -5.98 -43.79
CA MET A 8 -14.02 -6.56 -43.06
C MET A 8 -14.48 -7.27 -41.77
N ASP A 9 -13.75 -8.31 -41.38
CA ASP A 9 -13.86 -8.90 -40.05
C ASP A 9 -13.59 -7.85 -38.96
N THR A 10 -14.29 -7.95 -37.82
CA THR A 10 -14.13 -7.01 -36.69
C THR A 10 -12.70 -7.04 -36.15
N TRP A 11 -12.02 -8.19 -36.20
CA TRP A 11 -10.62 -8.25 -35.79
C TRP A 11 -9.67 -7.52 -36.74
N ALA A 12 -10.04 -7.31 -38.01
CA ALA A 12 -9.24 -6.51 -38.92
C ALA A 12 -9.19 -5.04 -38.46
N SER A 13 -10.32 -4.47 -38.04
CA SER A 13 -10.34 -3.11 -37.48
C SER A 13 -9.75 -3.06 -36.07
N SER A 14 -10.05 -4.03 -35.20
CA SER A 14 -9.43 -4.08 -33.86
C SER A 14 -7.91 -4.24 -33.92
N SER A 15 -7.38 -4.90 -34.94
CA SER A 15 -5.92 -5.06 -35.11
C SER A 15 -5.20 -3.72 -35.21
N MET A 16 -5.86 -2.70 -35.75
CA MET A 16 -5.32 -1.35 -35.94
C MET A 16 -5.50 -0.43 -34.72
N SER A 17 -5.83 -0.98 -33.54
CA SER A 17 -6.08 -0.16 -32.36
C SER A 17 -4.89 0.75 -31.97
N PRO A 18 -3.61 0.31 -32.02
CA PRO A 18 -2.49 1.21 -31.78
C PRO A 18 -2.47 2.39 -32.75
N GLU A 19 -2.65 2.15 -34.04
CA GLU A 19 -2.62 3.15 -35.10
C GLU A 19 -3.75 4.18 -34.95
N PHE A 20 -4.97 3.72 -34.65
CA PHE A 20 -6.11 4.62 -34.44
C PHE A 20 -5.93 5.53 -33.23
N VAL A 21 -5.45 4.98 -32.11
CA VAL A 21 -5.30 5.71 -30.84
C VAL A 21 -4.10 6.65 -30.89
N SER A 22 -2.99 6.24 -31.50
CA SER A 22 -1.80 7.07 -31.72
C SER A 22 -1.98 8.13 -32.81
N GLY A 23 -3.07 8.08 -33.58
CA GLY A 23 -3.37 9.11 -34.57
C GLY A 23 -2.67 8.93 -35.91
N TRP A 24 -2.32 7.69 -36.28
CA TRP A 24 -1.72 7.38 -37.58
C TRP A 24 -2.52 8.01 -38.74
N GLU A 25 -1.81 8.63 -39.68
CA GLU A 25 -2.32 9.44 -40.81
C GLU A 25 -3.19 10.67 -40.44
N ARG A 26 -3.50 10.88 -39.16
CA ARG A 26 -4.37 11.97 -38.67
C ARG A 26 -3.61 13.05 -37.89
N ASP A 27 -2.61 12.65 -37.12
CA ASP A 27 -1.82 13.51 -36.24
C ASP A 27 -0.40 12.94 -36.10
N ALA A 28 0.55 13.50 -36.86
CA ALA A 28 1.92 13.01 -36.89
C ALA A 28 2.65 13.22 -35.56
N ASP A 29 2.41 14.34 -34.85
CA ASP A 29 3.05 14.60 -33.57
C ASP A 29 2.58 13.62 -32.50
N LEU A 30 1.26 13.35 -32.44
CA LEU A 30 0.74 12.33 -31.52
C LEU A 30 1.30 10.95 -31.84
N PHE A 31 1.38 10.60 -33.12
CA PHE A 31 1.86 9.28 -33.56
C PHE A 31 3.32 9.08 -33.16
N ASP A 32 4.20 10.03 -33.49
CA ASP A 32 5.63 9.97 -33.19
C ASP A 32 5.92 9.92 -31.68
N ARG A 33 5.00 10.43 -30.85
CA ARG A 33 5.15 10.44 -29.38
C ARG A 33 4.57 9.22 -28.69
N THR A 34 3.70 8.45 -29.33
CA THR A 34 2.92 7.39 -28.66
C THR A 34 2.99 6.03 -29.34
N PHE A 35 3.55 5.93 -30.55
CA PHE A 35 3.83 4.67 -31.21
C PHE A 35 5.34 4.42 -31.32
N PRO A 36 5.85 3.23 -30.95
CA PRO A 36 5.14 2.13 -30.27
C PRO A 36 4.65 2.53 -28.86
N MET A 37 3.58 1.90 -28.40
CA MET A 37 3.03 2.12 -27.05
C MET A 37 3.85 1.38 -25.98
N ASP A 38 3.71 1.74 -24.70
CA ASP A 38 4.41 1.01 -23.64
C ASP A 38 3.71 -0.32 -23.31
N LEU A 39 2.41 -0.30 -23.00
CA LEU A 39 1.71 -1.47 -22.44
C LEU A 39 0.40 -1.78 -23.15
N ARG A 40 0.16 -3.06 -23.47
CA ARG A 40 -1.18 -3.59 -23.78
C ARG A 40 -1.72 -4.51 -22.69
N PRO A 41 -2.69 -4.05 -21.87
CA PRO A 41 -3.42 -4.93 -20.96
C PRO A 41 -4.54 -5.70 -21.69
N GLN A 42 -4.64 -7.00 -21.47
CA GLN A 42 -5.71 -7.84 -22.03
C GLN A 42 -5.82 -9.20 -21.34
N ALA A 43 -6.94 -9.90 -21.52
CA ALA A 43 -7.07 -11.29 -21.08
C ALA A 43 -6.39 -12.27 -22.07
N HIS A 44 -6.09 -13.49 -21.58
CA HIS A 44 -5.46 -14.54 -22.38
C HIS A 44 -6.32 -15.04 -23.56
N GLU A 45 -7.64 -14.86 -23.52
CA GLU A 45 -8.56 -15.41 -24.53
C GLU A 45 -8.42 -14.76 -25.92
N ILE A 46 -7.98 -13.50 -25.96
CA ILE A 46 -7.82 -12.71 -27.19
C ILE A 46 -6.36 -12.64 -27.67
N ILE A 47 -5.51 -13.57 -27.23
CA ILE A 47 -4.12 -13.66 -27.68
C ILE A 47 -4.05 -14.02 -29.18
N ARG A 48 -4.82 -15.02 -29.63
CA ARG A 48 -4.76 -15.50 -31.02
C ARG A 48 -5.47 -14.59 -32.03
N THR A 49 -6.29 -13.66 -31.54
CA THR A 49 -7.00 -12.67 -32.35
C THR A 49 -6.36 -11.31 -32.15
N TRP A 50 -6.81 -10.51 -31.18
CA TRP A 50 -6.39 -9.12 -31.03
C TRP A 50 -4.88 -8.97 -30.86
N LEU A 51 -4.24 -9.80 -30.02
CA LEU A 51 -2.80 -9.68 -29.81
C LEU A 51 -2.04 -9.98 -31.10
N PHE A 52 -2.21 -11.19 -31.63
CA PHE A 52 -1.51 -11.65 -32.82
C PHE A 52 -1.79 -10.76 -34.04
N TYR A 53 -3.04 -10.36 -34.29
CA TYR A 53 -3.39 -9.61 -35.49
C TYR A 53 -2.80 -8.20 -35.46
N THR A 54 -2.81 -7.53 -34.30
CA THR A 54 -2.18 -6.22 -34.16
C THR A 54 -0.66 -6.30 -34.34
N VAL A 55 0.01 -7.33 -33.80
CA VAL A 55 1.46 -7.50 -34.01
C VAL A 55 1.79 -7.73 -35.47
N VAL A 56 1.04 -8.59 -36.17
CA VAL A 56 1.23 -8.83 -37.60
C VAL A 56 0.93 -7.55 -38.41
N ARG A 57 -0.11 -6.79 -38.05
CA ARG A 57 -0.47 -5.55 -38.73
C ARG A 57 0.65 -4.51 -38.62
N ALA A 58 1.16 -4.27 -37.41
CA ALA A 58 2.25 -3.34 -37.17
C ALA A 58 3.55 -3.78 -37.85
N GLU A 59 3.86 -5.08 -37.86
CA GLU A 59 5.03 -5.60 -38.59
C GLU A 59 4.92 -5.39 -40.10
N LEU A 60 3.73 -5.58 -40.69
CA LEU A 60 3.51 -5.38 -42.12
C LEU A 60 3.62 -3.90 -42.53
N GLU A 61 3.10 -3.00 -41.69
CA GLU A 61 3.02 -1.58 -41.99
C GLU A 61 4.31 -0.82 -41.63
N PHE A 62 4.89 -1.13 -40.45
CA PHE A 62 5.97 -0.35 -39.84
C PHE A 62 7.26 -1.12 -39.58
N ARG A 63 7.27 -2.45 -39.80
CA ARG A 63 8.41 -3.32 -39.43
C ARG A 63 8.80 -3.18 -37.96
N SER A 64 7.81 -3.01 -37.09
CA SER A 64 8.00 -2.77 -35.67
C SER A 64 6.97 -3.52 -34.82
N LEU A 65 7.29 -3.67 -33.54
CA LEU A 65 6.28 -4.03 -32.56
C LEU A 65 5.37 -2.81 -32.28
N PRO A 66 4.08 -3.03 -32.00
CA PRO A 66 3.14 -1.95 -31.67
C PRO A 66 3.19 -1.52 -30.20
N PHE A 67 3.79 -2.33 -29.33
CA PHE A 67 4.02 -2.04 -27.92
C PHE A 67 5.26 -2.77 -27.39
N SER A 68 5.88 -2.28 -26.31
CA SER A 68 6.99 -2.97 -25.65
C SER A 68 6.52 -4.15 -24.80
N ASP A 69 5.41 -3.99 -24.08
CA ASP A 69 4.94 -4.93 -23.06
C ASP A 69 3.48 -5.35 -23.25
N VAL A 70 3.14 -6.56 -22.80
CA VAL A 70 1.78 -7.09 -22.80
C VAL A 70 1.45 -7.66 -21.43
N ALA A 71 0.55 -6.99 -20.69
CA ALA A 71 0.03 -7.50 -19.43
C ALA A 71 -1.16 -8.44 -19.71
N ILE A 72 -0.96 -9.74 -19.44
CA ILE A 72 -2.01 -10.75 -19.61
C ILE A 72 -2.75 -10.94 -18.29
N SER A 73 -4.06 -10.78 -18.27
CA SER A 73 -4.93 -11.09 -17.13
C SER A 73 -5.66 -12.44 -17.29
N GLY A 74 -6.08 -12.99 -16.15
CA GLY A 74 -7.05 -14.09 -16.13
C GLY A 74 -8.50 -13.59 -16.21
N PHE A 75 -9.44 -14.51 -16.01
CA PHE A 75 -10.85 -14.21 -15.89
C PHE A 75 -11.26 -13.92 -14.45
N VAL A 76 -12.36 -13.17 -14.32
CA VAL A 76 -13.14 -13.19 -13.08
C VAL A 76 -14.01 -14.45 -13.06
N ARG A 77 -13.95 -15.18 -11.95
CA ARG A 77 -14.75 -16.40 -11.71
C ARG A 77 -15.65 -16.22 -10.50
N ASP A 78 -16.70 -17.04 -10.42
CA ASP A 78 -17.50 -17.13 -9.19
C ASP A 78 -16.71 -17.85 -8.07
N PRO A 79 -17.23 -17.86 -6.82
CA PRO A 79 -16.60 -18.56 -5.71
C PRO A 79 -16.41 -20.08 -5.90
N ASP A 80 -17.18 -20.71 -6.80
CA ASP A 80 -17.02 -22.12 -7.18
C ASP A 80 -16.01 -22.31 -8.34
N ARG A 81 -15.31 -21.24 -8.75
CA ARG A 81 -14.38 -21.17 -9.90
C ARG A 81 -15.03 -21.47 -11.26
N LYS A 82 -16.34 -21.28 -11.38
CA LYS A 82 -17.06 -21.36 -12.65
C LYS A 82 -16.95 -20.04 -13.41
N LYS A 83 -17.02 -20.13 -14.74
CA LYS A 83 -17.13 -18.94 -15.59
C LYS A 83 -18.43 -18.22 -15.23
N LEU A 84 -18.34 -16.91 -15.05
CA LEU A 84 -19.53 -16.09 -14.81
C LEU A 84 -20.38 -16.03 -16.07
N SER A 85 -21.69 -16.29 -15.96
CA SER A 85 -22.62 -16.16 -17.08
C SER A 85 -24.05 -15.88 -16.62
N LYS A 86 -24.81 -15.16 -17.46
CA LYS A 86 -26.24 -14.91 -17.21
C LYS A 86 -27.05 -16.21 -17.16
N SER A 87 -26.69 -17.21 -17.97
CA SER A 87 -27.39 -18.49 -18.02
C SER A 87 -27.12 -19.39 -16.81
N ALA A 88 -25.98 -19.23 -16.14
CA ALA A 88 -25.63 -19.98 -14.93
C ALA A 88 -26.14 -19.32 -13.63
N GLY A 89 -26.82 -18.17 -13.73
CA GLY A 89 -27.36 -17.44 -12.57
C GLY A 89 -26.30 -16.84 -11.65
N ASN A 90 -25.02 -16.90 -12.06
CA ASN A 90 -23.86 -16.39 -11.35
C ASN A 90 -23.23 -15.19 -12.08
N ALA A 91 -23.98 -14.52 -12.97
CA ALA A 91 -23.49 -13.32 -13.64
C ALA A 91 -22.97 -12.31 -12.61
N PRO A 92 -21.84 -11.65 -12.89
CA PRO A 92 -21.36 -10.63 -11.98
C PRO A 92 -22.42 -9.54 -11.89
N ASP A 93 -22.57 -8.97 -10.69
CA ASP A 93 -23.30 -7.72 -10.53
C ASP A 93 -22.74 -6.70 -11.53
N ASP A 94 -23.60 -5.82 -12.04
CA ASP A 94 -23.15 -4.66 -12.81
C ASP A 94 -22.04 -3.93 -12.03
N PRO A 95 -20.84 -3.67 -12.62
CA PRO A 95 -19.77 -2.97 -11.91
C PRO A 95 -20.24 -1.68 -11.24
N PHE A 96 -21.19 -0.95 -11.83
CA PHE A 96 -21.78 0.23 -11.20
C PHE A 96 -22.56 -0.09 -9.93
N ALA A 97 -23.34 -1.18 -9.91
CA ALA A 97 -24.04 -1.63 -8.70
C ALA A 97 -23.07 -2.02 -7.58
N LEU A 98 -21.93 -2.64 -7.92
CA LEU A 98 -20.86 -2.94 -6.95
C LEU A 98 -20.26 -1.65 -6.38
N ILE A 99 -19.98 -0.67 -7.23
CA ILE A 99 -19.43 0.63 -6.84
C ILE A 99 -20.43 1.38 -5.94
N GLU A 100 -21.72 1.41 -6.28
CA GLU A 100 -22.77 2.03 -5.46
C GLU A 100 -22.87 1.37 -4.08
N THR A 101 -22.74 0.04 -4.02
CA THR A 101 -22.91 -0.72 -2.77
C THR A 101 -21.67 -0.66 -1.87
N HIS A 102 -20.47 -0.72 -2.46
CA HIS A 102 -19.22 -0.93 -1.72
C HIS A 102 -18.25 0.25 -1.77
N GLY A 103 -18.42 1.18 -2.73
CA GLY A 103 -17.48 2.25 -3.03
C GLY A 103 -16.43 1.84 -4.06
N ALA A 104 -15.97 2.80 -4.86
CA ALA A 104 -15.02 2.55 -5.94
C ALA A 104 -13.67 2.01 -5.44
N ASP A 105 -13.13 2.56 -4.35
CA ASP A 105 -11.87 2.09 -3.75
C ASP A 105 -11.95 0.62 -3.31
N ALA A 106 -13.08 0.18 -2.77
CA ALA A 106 -13.26 -1.22 -2.36
C ALA A 106 -13.27 -2.17 -3.55
N VAL A 107 -13.91 -1.77 -4.66
CA VAL A 107 -13.94 -2.54 -5.90
C VAL A 107 -12.56 -2.57 -6.56
N ARG A 108 -11.84 -1.44 -6.57
CA ARG A 108 -10.47 -1.35 -7.10
C ARG A 108 -9.49 -2.17 -6.29
N TYR A 109 -9.58 -2.13 -4.95
CA TYR A 109 -8.79 -2.97 -4.06
C TYR A 109 -8.90 -4.45 -4.45
N TRP A 110 -10.13 -4.95 -4.59
CA TRP A 110 -10.37 -6.33 -5.01
C TRP A 110 -9.78 -6.62 -6.40
N ALA A 111 -10.03 -5.75 -7.38
CA ALA A 111 -9.52 -5.94 -8.74
C ALA A 111 -7.97 -5.94 -8.80
N CYS A 112 -7.33 -5.08 -7.99
CA CYS A 112 -5.87 -4.99 -7.89
C CYS A 112 -5.26 -6.13 -7.07
N GLY A 113 -6.05 -6.93 -6.34
CA GLY A 113 -5.58 -8.17 -5.72
C GLY A 113 -5.30 -9.29 -6.72
N ALA A 114 -5.69 -9.15 -7.99
CA ALA A 114 -5.40 -10.13 -9.02
C ALA A 114 -3.97 -10.03 -9.53
N ARG A 115 -3.15 -11.06 -9.33
CA ARG A 115 -1.84 -11.14 -9.98
C ARG A 115 -1.99 -11.33 -11.51
N PRO A 116 -1.14 -10.69 -12.33
CA PRO A 116 -1.11 -10.93 -13.76
C PRO A 116 -1.04 -12.44 -14.09
N GLY A 117 -1.80 -12.85 -15.11
CA GLY A 117 -1.89 -14.21 -15.61
C GLY A 117 -2.75 -15.16 -14.75
N ARG A 118 -3.34 -14.68 -13.64
CA ARG A 118 -4.19 -15.49 -12.76
C ARG A 118 -5.65 -15.07 -12.86
N ASP A 119 -6.52 -16.07 -12.74
CA ASP A 119 -7.95 -15.83 -12.57
C ASP A 119 -8.23 -15.26 -11.17
N LEU A 120 -9.16 -14.32 -11.07
CA LEU A 120 -9.59 -13.70 -9.83
C LEU A 120 -10.96 -14.22 -9.42
N GLU A 121 -11.11 -14.58 -8.15
CA GLU A 121 -12.40 -14.95 -7.60
C GLU A 121 -13.21 -13.69 -7.20
N LEU A 122 -14.49 -13.65 -7.57
CA LEU A 122 -15.43 -12.64 -7.10
C LEU A 122 -15.88 -12.95 -5.66
N ASP A 123 -14.98 -12.75 -4.70
CA ASP A 123 -15.29 -12.83 -3.27
C ASP A 123 -15.76 -11.48 -2.74
N ARG A 124 -17.07 -11.38 -2.45
CA ARG A 124 -17.68 -10.16 -1.89
C ARG A 124 -17.13 -9.77 -0.52
N ASN A 125 -16.45 -10.67 0.20
CA ASN A 125 -15.76 -10.30 1.44
C ASN A 125 -14.53 -9.42 1.18
N GLN A 126 -13.90 -9.52 0.00
CA GLN A 126 -12.78 -8.64 -0.38
C GLN A 126 -13.20 -7.18 -0.47
N PHE A 127 -14.43 -6.89 -0.92
CA PHE A 127 -14.96 -5.52 -0.89
C PHE A 127 -15.04 -4.96 0.53
N LYS A 128 -15.41 -5.79 1.51
CA LYS A 128 -15.42 -5.39 2.92
C LYS A 128 -14.01 -5.14 3.44
N ILE A 129 -13.03 -5.93 3.00
CA ILE A 129 -11.61 -5.75 3.34
C ILE A 129 -11.11 -4.41 2.80
N GLY A 130 -11.25 -4.16 1.48
CA GLY A 130 -10.84 -2.89 0.86
C GLY A 130 -11.52 -1.67 1.48
N ARG A 131 -12.81 -1.76 1.80
CA ARG A 131 -13.52 -0.69 2.52
C ARG A 131 -12.96 -0.45 3.92
N ARG A 132 -12.57 -1.50 4.66
CA ARG A 132 -11.92 -1.35 5.98
C ARG A 132 -10.56 -0.68 5.87
N LEU A 133 -9.78 -1.02 4.84
CA LEU A 133 -8.50 -0.36 4.57
C LEU A 133 -8.70 1.14 4.31
N ALA A 134 -9.62 1.52 3.44
CA ALA A 134 -9.96 2.93 3.19
C ALA A 134 -10.39 3.67 4.49
N ILE A 135 -11.24 3.05 5.31
CA ILE A 135 -11.65 3.63 6.60
C ILE A 135 -10.46 3.77 7.55
N LYS A 136 -9.55 2.79 7.59
CA LYS A 136 -8.34 2.83 8.43
C LYS A 136 -7.41 3.95 7.97
N ILE A 137 -7.22 4.16 6.66
CA ILE A 137 -6.50 5.31 6.10
C ILE A 137 -7.10 6.62 6.61
N LEU A 138 -8.42 6.82 6.49
CA LEU A 138 -9.08 8.04 6.99
C LEU A 138 -8.86 8.25 8.49
N ASN A 139 -8.99 7.19 9.29
CA ASN A 139 -8.85 7.28 10.76
C ASN A 139 -7.41 7.56 11.20
N ALA A 140 -6.43 6.86 10.62
CA ALA A 140 -5.01 7.11 10.87
C ALA A 140 -4.63 8.54 10.47
N SER A 141 -5.11 8.99 9.30
CA SER A 141 -4.86 10.34 8.81
C SER A 141 -5.45 11.42 9.72
N LYS A 142 -6.69 11.22 10.20
CA LYS A 142 -7.30 12.13 11.20
C LYS A 142 -6.48 12.21 12.48
N PHE A 143 -5.98 11.08 12.97
CA PHE A 143 -5.11 11.06 14.14
C PHE A 143 -3.85 11.91 13.88
N VAL A 144 -3.12 11.63 12.82
CA VAL A 144 -1.89 12.35 12.45
C VAL A 144 -2.14 13.86 12.27
N LEU A 145 -3.15 14.22 11.48
CA LEU A 145 -3.40 15.62 11.12
C LEU A 145 -4.06 16.43 12.24
N SER A 146 -4.77 15.79 13.17
CA SER A 146 -5.29 16.46 14.37
C SER A 146 -4.20 16.91 15.35
N ARG A 147 -2.93 16.62 15.02
CA ARG A 147 -1.74 16.76 15.87
C ARG A 147 -0.59 17.46 15.15
N LEU A 148 -0.89 18.49 14.35
CA LEU A 148 0.11 19.48 13.92
C LEU A 148 0.54 20.29 15.16
N GLY A 149 1.28 19.65 16.07
CA GLY A 149 1.92 20.20 17.25
C GLY A 149 3.28 20.80 16.90
N PRO A 150 4.24 20.92 17.85
CA PRO A 150 5.49 21.63 17.58
C PRO A 150 6.20 21.05 16.35
N GLU A 151 6.70 21.92 15.48
CA GLU A 151 7.48 21.55 14.31
C GLU A 151 8.95 21.37 14.70
N GLY A 152 9.62 20.41 14.10
CA GLY A 152 11.03 20.16 14.36
C GLY A 152 11.60 19.00 13.55
N GLU A 153 12.84 18.65 13.88
CA GLU A 153 13.57 17.55 13.25
C GLU A 153 13.18 16.20 13.86
N ILE A 154 13.41 15.12 13.11
CA ILE A 154 13.22 13.77 13.60
C ILE A 154 14.45 13.39 14.42
N THR A 155 14.27 13.21 15.73
CA THR A 155 15.35 12.97 16.69
C THR A 155 15.25 11.62 17.38
N SER A 156 14.05 11.05 17.50
CA SER A 156 13.83 9.77 18.16
C SER A 156 14.29 8.59 17.29
N PRO A 157 15.12 7.67 17.83
CA PRO A 157 15.49 6.44 17.11
C PRO A 157 14.29 5.59 16.68
N LEU A 158 13.20 5.58 17.47
CA LEU A 158 11.98 4.86 17.10
C LEU A 158 11.36 5.41 15.80
N ASP A 159 11.33 6.73 15.66
CA ASP A 159 10.78 7.42 14.49
C ASP A 159 11.66 7.17 13.25
N ASN A 160 12.99 7.18 13.42
CA ASN A 160 13.94 6.88 12.36
C ASN A 160 13.83 5.44 11.88
N GLY A 161 13.73 4.48 12.80
CA GLY A 161 13.53 3.07 12.47
C GLY A 161 12.25 2.83 11.68
N MET A 162 11.14 3.48 12.07
CA MET A 162 9.88 3.41 11.33
C MET A 162 10.02 3.92 9.89
N LEU A 163 10.65 5.07 9.69
CA LEU A 163 10.83 5.63 8.35
C LEU A 163 11.84 4.84 7.51
N ALA A 164 12.88 4.25 8.11
CA ALA A 164 13.80 3.36 7.42
C ALA A 164 13.06 2.13 6.87
N GLN A 165 12.23 1.47 7.69
CA GLN A 165 11.40 0.35 7.23
C GLN A 165 10.38 0.79 6.16
N LEU A 166 9.78 1.96 6.31
CA LEU A 166 8.86 2.51 5.29
C LEU A 166 9.58 2.76 3.96
N ALA A 167 10.84 3.21 3.98
CA ALA A 167 11.62 3.39 2.77
C ALA A 167 11.87 2.07 2.03
N ASP A 168 12.12 0.99 2.76
CA ASP A 168 12.26 -0.34 2.17
C ASP A 168 10.93 -0.83 1.56
N VAL A 169 9.80 -0.49 2.17
CA VAL A 169 8.47 -0.75 1.59
C VAL A 169 8.26 0.06 0.32
N VAL A 170 8.71 1.31 0.26
CA VAL A 170 8.68 2.12 -0.98
C VAL A 170 9.50 1.42 -2.07
N ASP A 171 10.72 1.00 -1.79
CA ASP A 171 11.58 0.33 -2.77
C ASP A 171 10.97 -0.98 -3.26
N GLN A 172 10.38 -1.77 -2.37
CA GLN A 172 9.68 -3.03 -2.71
C GLN A 172 8.42 -2.78 -3.55
N ALA A 173 7.63 -1.76 -3.21
CA ALA A 173 6.42 -1.41 -3.96
C ALA A 173 6.77 -0.86 -5.35
N THR A 174 7.80 -0.02 -5.46
CA THR A 174 8.33 0.46 -6.74
C THR A 174 8.76 -0.71 -7.62
N ALA A 175 9.60 -1.61 -7.10
CA ALA A 175 10.07 -2.76 -7.86
C ALA A 175 8.91 -3.68 -8.32
N ALA A 176 7.88 -3.84 -7.50
CA ALA A 176 6.69 -4.60 -7.85
C ALA A 176 5.88 -3.92 -8.97
N PHE A 177 5.72 -2.59 -8.93
CA PHE A 177 5.06 -1.85 -10.02
C PHE A 177 5.86 -1.88 -11.32
N ASP A 178 7.19 -1.79 -11.26
CA ASP A 178 8.08 -1.90 -12.42
C ASP A 178 7.98 -3.28 -13.09
N ASP A 179 7.69 -4.33 -12.33
CA ASP A 179 7.42 -5.69 -12.83
C ASP A 179 5.92 -5.94 -13.13
N TYR A 180 5.09 -4.90 -13.12
CA TYR A 180 3.64 -4.95 -13.29
C TYR A 180 2.88 -5.82 -12.26
N ASP A 181 3.50 -6.22 -11.14
CA ASP A 181 2.86 -6.94 -10.02
C ASP A 181 2.26 -5.95 -9.00
N TYR A 182 1.22 -5.24 -9.44
CA TYR A 182 0.48 -4.29 -8.60
C TYR A 182 -0.17 -4.96 -7.37
N ALA A 183 -0.41 -6.27 -7.39
CA ALA A 183 -0.91 -7.02 -6.25
C ALA A 183 0.17 -7.16 -5.17
N ALA A 184 1.42 -7.48 -5.57
CA ALA A 184 2.53 -7.48 -4.64
C ALA A 184 2.79 -6.09 -4.04
N ALA A 185 2.70 -5.01 -4.83
CA ALA A 185 2.84 -3.64 -4.32
C ALA A 185 1.77 -3.32 -3.25
N LEU A 186 0.52 -3.73 -3.49
CA LEU A 186 -0.57 -3.61 -2.52
C LEU A 186 -0.28 -4.40 -1.24
N ASP A 187 0.07 -5.68 -1.37
CA ASP A 187 0.32 -6.59 -0.25
C ASP A 187 1.41 -6.03 0.67
N ARG A 188 2.52 -5.54 0.11
CA ARG A 188 3.64 -4.96 0.87
C ARG A 188 3.25 -3.68 1.59
N THR A 189 2.61 -2.77 0.88
CA THR A 189 2.18 -1.48 1.42
C THR A 189 1.14 -1.67 2.53
N GLU A 190 0.14 -2.52 2.30
CA GLU A 190 -0.92 -2.81 3.27
C GLU A 190 -0.37 -3.49 4.52
N ALA A 191 0.49 -4.51 4.38
CA ALA A 191 1.07 -5.20 5.52
C ALA A 191 1.81 -4.25 6.46
N PHE A 192 2.65 -3.36 5.91
CA PHE A 192 3.36 -2.38 6.71
C PHE A 192 2.44 -1.29 7.26
N PHE A 193 1.43 -0.84 6.50
CA PHE A 193 0.46 0.13 6.99
C PHE A 193 -0.31 -0.38 8.21
N TRP A 194 -0.67 -1.66 8.26
CA TRP A 194 -1.30 -2.27 9.44
C TRP A 194 -0.37 -2.29 10.66
N SER A 195 0.89 -2.73 10.51
CA SER A 195 1.85 -2.70 11.61
C SER A 195 2.15 -1.26 12.07
N PHE A 196 2.31 -0.31 11.14
CA PHE A 196 2.41 1.11 11.46
C PHE A 196 1.24 1.58 12.32
N CYS A 197 0.01 1.22 11.95
CA CYS A 197 -1.17 1.63 12.69
C CYS A 197 -1.32 0.97 14.06
N ASP A 198 -0.98 -0.31 14.18
CA ASP A 198 -1.26 -1.10 15.37
C ASP A 198 -0.10 -1.02 16.38
N ASP A 199 1.12 -0.77 15.90
CA ASP A 199 2.33 -0.68 16.72
C ASP A 199 2.83 0.76 16.83
N TYR A 200 3.31 1.35 15.74
CA TYR A 200 3.97 2.66 15.80
C TYR A 200 3.04 3.79 16.26
N LEU A 201 1.82 3.91 15.70
CA LEU A 201 0.86 4.94 16.12
C LEU A 201 0.50 4.85 17.61
N GLU A 202 0.43 3.63 18.16
CA GLU A 202 0.11 3.45 19.57
C GLU A 202 1.33 3.70 20.46
N LEU A 203 2.54 3.35 20.03
CA LEU A 203 3.79 3.66 20.72
C LEU A 203 4.01 5.17 20.86
N VAL A 204 3.93 5.92 19.77
CA VAL A 204 4.28 7.36 19.77
C VAL A 204 3.14 8.26 20.23
N LYS A 205 1.96 7.69 20.54
CA LYS A 205 0.76 8.43 20.88
C LYS A 205 1.01 9.42 21.99
N GLY A 206 1.51 8.95 23.13
CA GLY A 206 1.84 9.76 24.30
C GLY A 206 2.82 10.88 23.96
N ARG A 207 3.94 10.52 23.33
CA ARG A 207 4.95 11.48 22.87
C ARG A 207 4.36 12.57 21.97
N ALA A 208 3.51 12.20 21.01
CA ALA A 208 2.82 13.15 20.13
C ALA A 208 1.85 14.08 20.89
N TYR A 209 1.36 13.67 22.08
CA TYR A 209 0.61 14.53 23.02
C TYR A 209 1.50 15.40 23.91
N GLY A 210 2.83 15.36 23.77
CA GLY A 210 3.76 16.20 24.51
C GLY A 210 4.16 15.66 25.88
N THR A 211 3.86 14.39 26.20
CA THR A 211 4.25 13.77 27.48
C THR A 211 5.76 13.67 27.69
N GLN A 212 6.51 13.72 26.58
CA GLN A 212 7.98 13.70 26.56
C GLN A 212 8.58 15.04 26.12
N GLY A 213 7.84 16.14 26.26
CA GLY A 213 8.27 17.51 25.91
C GLY A 213 8.14 17.85 24.42
N ASP A 214 8.32 19.14 24.10
CA ASP A 214 8.08 19.68 22.76
C ASP A 214 9.01 19.09 21.69
N GLU A 215 10.27 18.81 22.03
CA GLU A 215 11.23 18.20 21.09
C GLU A 215 10.82 16.75 20.73
N GLY A 216 10.40 15.96 21.72
CA GLY A 216 9.90 14.61 21.48
C GLY A 216 8.62 14.62 20.64
N ALA A 217 7.68 15.53 20.95
CA ALA A 217 6.47 15.71 20.17
C ALA A 217 6.78 16.13 18.73
N ALA A 218 7.75 17.03 18.52
CA ALA A 218 8.15 17.48 17.20
C ALA A 218 8.73 16.35 16.33
N SER A 219 9.57 15.49 16.90
CA SER A 219 10.08 14.30 16.23
C SER A 219 8.94 13.38 15.76
N ALA A 220 8.01 13.05 16.67
CA ALA A 220 6.88 12.17 16.37
C ALA A 220 5.98 12.79 15.28
N ASN A 221 5.63 14.08 15.41
CA ASN A 221 4.77 14.76 14.45
C ASN A 221 5.40 14.78 13.06
N ARG A 222 6.69 15.13 12.96
CA ARG A 222 7.40 15.16 11.67
C ARG A 222 7.44 13.78 11.01
N ALA A 223 7.75 12.74 11.77
CA ALA A 223 7.79 11.37 11.25
C ALA A 223 6.41 10.88 10.81
N LEU A 224 5.36 11.16 11.58
CA LEU A 224 3.98 10.84 11.22
C LEU A 224 3.54 11.55 9.94
N THR A 225 3.91 12.82 9.75
CA THR A 225 3.59 13.57 8.52
C THR A 225 4.31 12.98 7.30
N VAL A 226 5.59 12.64 7.42
CA VAL A 226 6.36 11.99 6.34
C VAL A 226 5.76 10.62 5.99
N ALA A 227 5.43 9.81 7.00
CA ALA A 227 4.81 8.51 6.81
C ALA A 227 3.44 8.64 6.13
N LEU A 228 2.58 9.54 6.61
CA LEU A 228 1.27 9.80 6.02
C LEU A 228 1.38 10.18 4.54
N SER A 229 2.23 11.16 4.20
CA SER A 229 2.47 11.55 2.80
C SER A 229 2.89 10.38 1.92
N THR A 230 3.76 9.51 2.46
CA THR A 230 4.31 8.36 1.74
C THR A 230 3.24 7.29 1.52
N PHE A 231 2.49 6.91 2.56
CA PHE A 231 1.38 5.96 2.44
C PHE A 231 0.31 6.42 1.45
N LEU A 232 -0.10 7.69 1.48
CA LEU A 232 -1.12 8.21 0.56
C LEU A 232 -0.68 8.05 -0.89
N ARG A 233 0.60 8.30 -1.19
CA ARG A 233 1.13 8.15 -2.55
C ARG A 233 1.30 6.68 -2.95
N LEU A 234 1.73 5.80 -2.04
CA LEU A 234 1.82 4.36 -2.30
C LEU A 234 0.44 3.74 -2.58
N PHE A 235 -0.60 4.17 -1.87
CA PHE A 235 -1.96 3.66 -2.08
C PHE A 235 -2.70 4.32 -3.26
N ALA A 236 -2.30 5.51 -3.72
CA ALA A 236 -3.04 6.29 -4.71
C ALA A 236 -3.36 5.55 -6.03
N PRO A 237 -2.46 4.73 -6.62
CA PRO A 237 -2.78 3.96 -7.82
C PRO A 237 -3.95 2.96 -7.63
N ILE A 238 -4.18 2.53 -6.39
CA ILE A 238 -5.14 1.47 -6.06
C ILE A 238 -6.41 2.04 -5.42
N LEU A 239 -6.27 2.96 -4.48
CA LEU A 239 -7.34 3.56 -3.68
C LEU A 239 -7.47 5.08 -3.96
N PRO A 240 -7.75 5.48 -5.20
CA PRO A 240 -7.56 6.85 -5.63
C PRO A 240 -8.47 7.87 -4.93
N TYR A 241 -9.64 7.48 -4.45
CA TYR A 241 -10.58 8.42 -3.86
C TYR A 241 -10.22 8.77 -2.43
N VAL A 242 -10.01 7.75 -1.57
CA VAL A 242 -9.65 7.97 -0.17
C VAL A 242 -8.31 8.67 -0.02
N THR A 243 -7.33 8.36 -0.88
CA THR A 243 -6.02 8.99 -0.81
C THR A 243 -6.08 10.46 -1.20
N ASP A 244 -6.87 10.81 -2.22
CA ASP A 244 -7.04 12.18 -2.68
C ASP A 244 -7.89 13.02 -1.70
N GLU A 245 -8.94 12.41 -1.14
CA GLU A 245 -9.73 13.01 -0.06
C GLU A 245 -8.84 13.38 1.12
N VAL A 246 -8.02 12.44 1.62
CA VAL A 246 -7.10 12.75 2.72
C VAL A 246 -6.07 13.80 2.31
N TRP A 247 -5.49 13.71 1.11
CA TRP A 247 -4.51 14.68 0.62
C TRP A 247 -5.07 16.10 0.69
N SER A 248 -6.32 16.30 0.25
CA SER A 248 -7.00 17.60 0.25
C SER A 248 -7.17 18.23 1.64
N TRP A 249 -7.06 17.43 2.72
CA TRP A 249 -7.19 17.96 4.08
C TRP A 249 -5.99 18.79 4.54
N TRP A 250 -4.82 18.61 3.92
CA TRP A 250 -3.56 19.17 4.43
C TRP A 250 -2.52 19.53 3.37
N GLN A 251 -2.78 19.23 2.09
CA GLN A 251 -1.92 19.57 0.96
C GLN A 251 -2.74 20.27 -0.13
N ASP A 252 -2.06 21.13 -0.88
CA ASP A 252 -2.63 21.71 -2.10
C ASP A 252 -2.59 20.68 -3.24
N GLY A 253 -3.53 20.82 -4.18
CA GLY A 253 -3.61 19.96 -5.37
C GLY A 253 -4.12 18.55 -5.06
N SER A 254 -3.68 17.59 -5.86
CA SER A 254 -4.12 16.19 -5.80
C SER A 254 -2.94 15.25 -5.61
N VAL A 255 -3.13 14.17 -4.84
CA VAL A 255 -2.12 13.11 -4.69
C VAL A 255 -1.75 12.50 -6.05
N HIS A 256 -2.68 12.50 -7.01
CA HIS A 256 -2.49 11.97 -8.37
C HIS A 256 -1.57 12.82 -9.23
N THR A 257 -1.25 14.04 -8.79
CA THR A 257 -0.26 14.92 -9.42
C THR A 257 1.04 15.01 -8.65
N ALA A 258 1.12 14.35 -7.48
CA ALA A 258 2.34 14.30 -6.68
C ALA A 258 3.34 13.29 -7.25
N SER A 259 4.64 13.57 -7.08
CA SER A 259 5.69 12.62 -7.43
C SER A 259 5.59 11.35 -6.59
N TRP A 260 5.81 10.20 -7.24
CA TRP A 260 5.97 8.92 -6.56
C TRP A 260 7.04 9.01 -5.45
N PRO A 261 6.80 8.46 -4.24
CA PRO A 261 7.79 8.49 -3.18
C PRO A 261 9.03 7.67 -3.57
N THR A 262 10.20 8.09 -3.12
CA THR A 262 11.43 7.31 -3.27
C THR A 262 11.92 6.86 -1.88
N GLY A 263 12.48 5.66 -1.79
CA GLY A 263 13.10 5.21 -0.54
C GLY A 263 14.26 6.11 -0.12
N GLU A 264 14.97 6.71 -1.08
CA GLU A 264 16.02 7.71 -0.81
C GLU A 264 15.46 8.93 -0.06
N ASP A 265 14.37 9.53 -0.53
CA ASP A 265 13.77 10.71 0.11
C ASP A 265 13.28 10.39 1.53
N VAL A 266 12.70 9.19 1.73
CA VAL A 266 12.21 8.76 3.04
C VAL A 266 13.38 8.49 4.01
N ARG A 267 14.45 7.81 3.56
CA ARG A 267 15.67 7.61 4.36
C ARG A 267 16.35 8.93 4.70
N LYS A 268 16.38 9.87 3.76
CA LYS A 268 16.92 11.21 3.98
C LYS A 268 16.11 11.97 5.03
N ALA A 269 14.79 11.83 5.04
CA ALA A 269 13.93 12.40 6.07
C ALA A 269 14.15 11.76 7.44
N ALA A 270 14.33 10.44 7.50
CA ALA A 270 14.68 9.72 8.73
C ALA A 270 16.05 10.15 9.30
N GLY A 271 16.99 10.51 8.43
CA GLY A 271 18.37 10.78 8.84
C GLY A 271 19.16 9.49 9.08
N ALA A 272 20.48 9.57 8.90
CA ALA A 272 21.37 8.41 9.05
C ALA A 272 21.61 8.10 10.53
N ARG A 273 20.80 7.21 11.12
CA ARG A 273 21.02 6.67 12.45
C ARG A 273 20.79 5.16 12.45
N ASP A 274 21.68 4.42 13.10
CA ASP A 274 21.53 2.97 13.34
C ASP A 274 20.35 2.73 14.28
N ALA A 275 19.15 2.62 13.69
CA ALA A 275 17.89 2.47 14.41
C ALA A 275 16.96 1.41 13.79
N GLU A 276 17.47 0.61 12.87
CA GLU A 276 16.70 -0.35 12.06
C GLU A 276 15.85 -1.30 12.90
N ILE A 277 16.40 -1.80 14.02
CA ILE A 277 15.73 -2.77 14.90
C ILE A 277 14.90 -2.13 16.02
N VAL A 278 14.94 -0.80 16.18
CA VAL A 278 14.31 -0.12 17.34
C VAL A 278 12.79 -0.30 17.33
N LEU A 279 12.15 -0.10 16.18
CA LEU A 279 10.72 -0.32 16.03
C LEU A 279 10.35 -1.78 16.28
N ASP A 280 11.07 -2.72 15.68
CA ASP A 280 10.78 -4.16 15.81
C ASP A 280 10.88 -4.63 17.26
N VAL A 281 11.92 -4.19 17.97
CA VAL A 281 12.11 -4.53 19.39
C VAL A 281 11.00 -3.91 20.25
N ALA A 282 10.68 -2.64 20.04
CA ALA A 282 9.61 -1.96 20.78
C ALA A 282 8.25 -2.64 20.54
N ALA A 283 7.92 -2.92 19.29
CA ALA A 283 6.69 -3.60 18.89
C ALA A 283 6.60 -5.00 19.49
N ALA A 284 7.69 -5.79 19.47
CA ALA A 284 7.72 -7.12 20.06
C ALA A 284 7.44 -7.10 21.59
N VAL A 285 8.05 -6.17 22.33
CA VAL A 285 7.81 -6.03 23.78
C VAL A 285 6.37 -5.59 24.04
N THR A 286 5.86 -4.60 23.31
CA THR A 286 4.48 -4.14 23.46
C THR A 286 3.46 -5.23 23.11
N ALA A 287 3.74 -6.08 22.13
CA ALA A 287 2.91 -7.23 21.79
C ALA A 287 2.81 -8.23 22.95
N GLU A 288 3.92 -8.54 23.62
CA GLU A 288 3.94 -9.42 24.79
C GLU A 288 3.17 -8.82 25.98
N VAL A 289 3.27 -7.51 26.20
CA VAL A 289 2.49 -6.81 27.23
C VAL A 289 1.00 -6.86 26.92
N ARG A 290 0.59 -6.62 25.66
CA ARG A 290 -0.81 -6.74 25.22
C ARG A 290 -1.32 -8.18 25.37
N ARG A 291 -0.50 -9.17 25.03
CA ARG A 291 -0.79 -10.60 25.19
C ARG A 291 -1.06 -10.95 26.64
N ALA A 292 -0.17 -10.57 27.55
CA ALA A 292 -0.34 -10.82 28.99
C ALA A 292 -1.63 -10.18 29.56
N LYS A 293 -1.93 -8.92 29.17
CA LYS A 293 -3.20 -8.26 29.57
C LYS A 293 -4.43 -9.01 29.05
N THR A 294 -4.38 -9.47 27.80
CA THR A 294 -5.48 -10.20 27.16
C THR A 294 -5.71 -11.56 27.82
N GLU A 295 -4.64 -12.30 28.10
CA GLU A 295 -4.68 -13.59 28.81
C GLU A 295 -5.26 -13.44 30.23
N ALA A 296 -4.93 -12.34 30.91
CA ALA A 296 -5.51 -11.98 32.20
C ALA A 296 -6.94 -11.41 32.10
N LYS A 297 -7.50 -11.25 30.90
CA LYS A 297 -8.78 -10.58 30.64
C LYS A 297 -8.85 -9.16 31.22
N ALA A 298 -7.70 -8.50 31.31
CA ALA A 298 -7.58 -7.13 31.78
C ALA A 298 -7.82 -6.14 30.64
N SER A 299 -8.18 -4.91 31.00
CA SER A 299 -8.20 -3.79 30.05
C SER A 299 -6.80 -3.57 29.47
N LEU A 300 -6.68 -3.15 28.21
CA LEU A 300 -5.39 -2.72 27.65
C LEU A 300 -4.82 -1.50 28.40
N ARG A 301 -5.67 -0.74 29.10
CA ARG A 301 -5.30 0.36 30.00
C ARG A 301 -4.94 -0.06 31.42
N ALA A 302 -5.01 -1.35 31.75
CA ALA A 302 -4.61 -1.82 33.07
C ALA A 302 -3.13 -1.52 33.31
N GLU A 303 -2.81 -1.07 34.53
CA GLU A 303 -1.44 -0.83 34.94
C GLU A 303 -0.65 -2.14 35.01
N VAL A 304 0.61 -2.05 34.62
CA VAL A 304 1.58 -3.14 34.70
C VAL A 304 2.63 -2.72 35.73
N THR A 305 2.68 -3.46 36.84
CA THR A 305 3.62 -3.20 37.93
C THR A 305 5.06 -3.28 37.44
N ARG A 306 5.37 -4.34 36.69
CA ARG A 306 6.73 -4.59 36.20
C ARG A 306 6.71 -5.37 34.89
N VAL A 307 7.61 -5.01 33.98
CA VAL A 307 7.97 -5.81 32.81
C VAL A 307 9.45 -6.12 32.87
N THR A 308 9.82 -7.40 32.77
CA THR A 308 11.21 -7.83 32.66
C THR A 308 11.44 -8.38 31.27
N VAL A 309 12.27 -7.69 30.48
CA VAL A 309 12.65 -8.10 29.12
C VAL A 309 14.02 -8.75 29.16
N ARG A 310 14.09 -9.97 28.63
CA ARG A 310 15.35 -10.69 28.40
C ARG A 310 15.64 -10.75 26.92
N ASP A 311 16.82 -10.31 26.52
CA ASP A 311 17.24 -10.33 25.12
C ASP A 311 18.75 -10.10 25.01
N THR A 312 19.27 -10.19 23.79
CA THR A 312 20.66 -9.87 23.44
C THR A 312 20.98 -8.41 23.79
N SER A 313 22.23 -8.11 24.14
CA SER A 313 22.62 -6.75 24.55
C SER A 313 22.40 -5.70 23.45
N GLU A 314 22.45 -6.08 22.18
CA GLU A 314 22.07 -5.25 21.04
C GLU A 314 20.58 -4.87 21.07
N ARG A 315 19.69 -5.86 21.19
CA ARG A 315 18.24 -5.63 21.23
C ARG A 315 17.82 -4.89 22.50
N LEU A 316 18.49 -5.12 23.64
CA LEU A 316 18.26 -4.33 24.85
C LEU A 316 18.75 -2.87 24.71
N ALA A 317 19.78 -2.60 23.91
CA ALA A 317 20.17 -1.23 23.58
C ALA A 317 19.09 -0.53 22.72
N ALA A 318 18.54 -1.25 21.75
CA ALA A 318 17.42 -0.76 20.94
C ALA A 318 16.16 -0.50 21.77
N LEU A 319 15.79 -1.41 22.68
CA LEU A 319 14.67 -1.20 23.61
C LEU A 319 14.86 0.03 24.48
N ARG A 320 16.07 0.26 24.99
CA ARG A 320 16.39 1.46 25.79
C ARG A 320 16.16 2.75 25.02
N ALA A 321 16.39 2.76 23.71
CA ALA A 321 16.15 3.92 22.86
C ALA A 321 14.66 4.27 22.69
N ALA A 322 13.75 3.29 22.90
CA ALA A 322 12.29 3.46 22.82
C ALA A 322 11.60 3.26 24.18
N ALA A 323 12.34 3.19 25.29
CA ALA A 323 11.82 2.76 26.58
C ALA A 323 10.66 3.64 27.07
N ALA A 324 10.75 4.96 26.89
CA ALA A 324 9.70 5.88 27.30
C ALA A 324 8.37 5.66 26.55
N ASP A 325 8.43 5.36 25.25
CA ASP A 325 7.22 5.06 24.46
C ASP A 325 6.63 3.70 24.85
N VAL A 326 7.50 2.70 25.05
CA VAL A 326 7.07 1.35 25.44
C VAL A 326 6.42 1.37 26.82
N THR A 327 7.01 2.07 27.79
CA THR A 327 6.43 2.16 29.14
C THR A 327 5.11 2.91 29.13
N GLU A 328 5.02 4.02 28.40
CA GLU A 328 3.80 4.81 28.31
C GLU A 328 2.68 4.05 27.59
N ALA A 329 2.94 3.50 26.40
CA ALA A 329 1.96 2.73 25.63
C ALA A 329 1.53 1.45 26.35
N GLY A 330 2.45 0.85 27.12
CA GLY A 330 2.20 -0.35 27.91
C GLY A 330 1.57 -0.10 29.27
N HIS A 331 1.46 1.15 29.75
CA HIS A 331 1.12 1.48 31.13
C HIS A 331 2.02 0.75 32.16
N ILE A 332 3.33 0.75 31.90
CA ILE A 332 4.35 0.02 32.67
C ILE A 332 5.01 0.94 33.69
N ASN A 333 4.93 0.57 34.97
CA ASN A 333 5.53 1.32 36.06
C ASN A 333 7.05 1.09 36.15
N GLU A 334 7.50 -0.13 35.91
CA GLU A 334 8.92 -0.50 35.95
C GLU A 334 9.30 -1.41 34.77
N LEU A 335 10.26 -0.96 33.94
CA LEU A 335 10.84 -1.75 32.86
C LEU A 335 12.26 -2.17 33.25
N VAL A 336 12.48 -3.48 33.35
CA VAL A 336 13.77 -4.10 33.68
C VAL A 336 14.29 -4.87 32.47
N THR A 337 15.60 -4.79 32.23
CA THR A 337 16.26 -5.50 31.12
C THR A 337 17.34 -6.44 31.66
N GLU A 338 17.35 -7.70 31.21
CA GLU A 338 18.35 -8.70 31.58
C GLU A 338 18.96 -9.33 30.32
N GLU A 339 20.29 -9.44 30.25
CA GLU A 339 20.95 -10.01 29.08
C GLU A 339 20.70 -11.52 28.97
N SER A 340 20.35 -11.98 27.77
CA SER A 340 20.02 -13.38 27.45
C SER A 340 20.21 -13.66 25.96
N ASP A 341 20.55 -14.89 25.61
CA ASP A 341 20.61 -15.32 24.20
C ASP A 341 19.22 -15.52 23.56
N GLN A 342 18.15 -15.48 24.37
CA GLN A 342 16.77 -15.71 23.95
C GLN A 342 15.86 -14.57 24.39
N PHE A 343 14.95 -14.17 23.50
CA PHE A 343 13.90 -13.20 23.77
C PHE A 343 12.84 -13.79 24.70
N ALA A 344 12.59 -13.13 25.83
CA ALA A 344 11.50 -13.45 26.74
C ALA A 344 11.00 -12.18 27.44
N VAL A 345 9.69 -12.11 27.73
CA VAL A 345 9.08 -10.98 28.44
C VAL A 345 8.19 -11.53 29.56
N ASP A 346 8.54 -11.18 30.80
CA ASP A 346 7.69 -11.43 31.96
C ASP A 346 6.90 -10.17 32.31
N VAL A 347 5.59 -10.31 32.49
CA VAL A 347 4.67 -9.19 32.75
C VAL A 347 3.96 -9.42 34.08
N GLU A 348 4.17 -8.52 35.02
CA GLU A 348 3.49 -8.48 36.32
C GLU A 348 2.38 -7.42 36.27
N LEU A 349 1.12 -7.87 36.25
CA LEU A 349 -0.05 -6.99 36.29
C LEU A 349 -0.35 -6.55 37.74
N ALA A 350 -0.96 -5.37 37.88
CA ALA A 350 -1.39 -4.82 39.17
C ALA A 350 -2.59 -5.54 39.79
#